data_AF-A0A8T2MT31-F1
#
_entry.id   AF-A0A8T2MT31-F1
#
_cell.length_a   1.000
_cell.length_b   1.000
_cell.length_c   1.000
_cell.angle_alpha   90.00
_cell.angle_beta   90.00
_cell.angle_gamma   90.00
#
_symmetry.space_group_name_H-M   'P 1'
#
loop_
_entity.id
_entity.type
_entity.pdbx_description
1 polymer ?
#
loop_
_entity_poly.entity_id
_entity_poly.type
_entity_poly.pdbx_seq_one_letter_code
_entity_poly.pdbx_strand_id
1 'polypeptide(L)'
;MTSAHNARVRRENHLQELDRSELCTLLLQNDSTLLPPESCRRLHLCDRYLKGTCRAEVGCPRSHDLFEPHPLKTLQERQVPNELIGSLLPIFKNIQAMKTSGNKQPTHAGHESTTRKAPGKKTEICMYFIKSSCKQGDKCWKEHCKLPYKWEVKSGNGWSALPENENIERDFCDPSKDYRCAEH
;
A
#
# COMPACT_ATOMS: atom_id res chain seq x y z
N MET A 1 -45.44 9.63 -5.59
CA MET A 1 -45.43 8.71 -6.76
C MET A 1 -46.82 8.45 -7.35
N THR A 2 -47.86 9.19 -6.96
CA THR A 2 -49.26 8.98 -7.35
C THR A 2 -49.78 10.02 -8.35
N SER A 3 -48.89 10.82 -8.95
CA SER A 3 -49.30 11.80 -9.97
C SER A 3 -49.82 11.09 -11.22
N ALA A 4 -50.74 11.74 -11.95
CA ALA A 4 -51.26 11.23 -13.23
C ALA A 4 -50.13 10.95 -14.24
N HIS A 5 -49.07 11.78 -14.22
CA HIS A 5 -47.87 11.58 -15.01
C HIS A 5 -47.15 10.26 -14.64
N ASN A 6 -46.89 10.02 -13.35
CA ASN A 6 -46.20 8.82 -12.91
C ASN A 6 -47.04 7.55 -13.16
N ALA A 7 -48.36 7.63 -13.09
CA ALA A 7 -49.25 6.52 -13.42
C ALA A 7 -49.16 6.13 -14.91
N ARG A 8 -49.07 7.12 -15.81
CA ARG A 8 -48.85 6.87 -17.24
C ARG A 8 -47.50 6.22 -17.50
N VAL A 9 -46.42 6.77 -16.93
CA VAL A 9 -45.06 6.21 -17.07
C VAL A 9 -44.99 4.78 -16.55
N ARG A 10 -45.64 4.47 -15.42
CA ARG A 10 -45.70 3.09 -14.89
C ARG A 10 -46.44 2.13 -15.82
N ARG A 11 -47.48 2.58 -16.53
CA ARG A 11 -48.20 1.78 -17.53
C ARG A 11 -47.35 1.49 -18.76
N GLU A 12 -46.68 2.51 -19.27
CA GLU A 12 -45.79 2.40 -20.43
C GLU A 12 -44.59 1.46 -20.16
N ASN A 13 -44.13 1.40 -18.90
CA ASN A 13 -43.00 0.56 -18.50
C ASN A 13 -43.41 -0.75 -17.80
N HIS A 14 -44.71 -1.12 -17.81
CA HIS A 14 -45.22 -2.34 -17.18
C HIS A 14 -44.96 -2.46 -15.65
N LEU A 15 -44.82 -1.34 -14.94
CA LEU A 15 -44.55 -1.27 -13.49
C LEU A 15 -45.82 -0.98 -12.67
N GLN A 16 -47.00 -1.33 -13.19
CA GLN A 16 -48.29 -1.02 -12.55
C GLN A 16 -48.58 -1.89 -11.32
N GLU A 17 -48.06 -3.11 -11.30
CA GLU A 17 -48.29 -4.08 -10.22
C GLU A 17 -47.32 -3.91 -9.06
N LEU A 18 -46.17 -3.25 -9.29
CA LEU A 18 -45.18 -3.01 -8.25
C LEU A 18 -45.72 -2.05 -7.18
N ASP A 19 -45.48 -2.39 -5.93
CA ASP A 19 -45.78 -1.50 -4.82
C ASP A 19 -44.75 -0.36 -4.72
N ARG A 20 -44.94 0.54 -3.76
CA ARG A 20 -44.05 1.68 -3.57
C ARG A 20 -42.62 1.23 -3.22
N SER A 21 -42.44 0.21 -2.40
CA SER A 21 -41.13 -0.28 -1.95
C SER A 21 -40.38 -0.95 -3.08
N GLU A 22 -41.07 -1.75 -3.89
CA GLU A 22 -40.52 -2.40 -5.07
C GLU A 22 -40.11 -1.37 -6.13
N LEU A 23 -40.95 -0.37 -6.38
CA LEU A 23 -40.61 0.75 -7.28
C LEU A 23 -39.41 1.55 -6.77
N CYS A 24 -39.34 1.85 -5.47
CA CYS A 24 -38.19 2.52 -4.89
C CYS A 24 -36.92 1.68 -5.03
N THR A 25 -37.01 0.37 -4.81
CA THR A 25 -35.87 -0.55 -4.97
C THR A 25 -35.39 -0.58 -6.41
N LEU A 26 -36.32 -0.71 -7.37
CA LEU A 26 -36.02 -0.68 -8.79
C LEU A 26 -35.39 0.65 -9.22
N LEU A 27 -35.90 1.78 -8.74
CA LEU A 27 -35.31 3.09 -9.02
C LEU A 27 -33.91 3.24 -8.43
N LEU A 28 -33.70 2.82 -7.18
CA LEU A 28 -32.38 2.87 -6.52
C LEU A 28 -31.35 1.93 -7.15
N GLN A 29 -31.79 0.82 -7.73
CA GLN A 29 -30.92 -0.11 -8.47
C GLN A 29 -30.51 0.44 -9.86
N ASN A 30 -31.37 1.26 -10.47
CA ASN A 30 -31.12 1.82 -11.82
C ASN A 30 -30.43 3.18 -11.79
N ASP A 31 -30.66 3.99 -10.76
CA ASP A 31 -30.14 5.35 -10.66
C ASP A 31 -29.45 5.58 -9.31
N SER A 32 -28.12 5.56 -9.34
CA SER A 32 -27.28 5.81 -8.17
C SER A 32 -27.28 7.26 -7.70
N THR A 33 -27.83 8.21 -8.48
CA THR A 33 -27.97 9.62 -8.06
C THR A 33 -29.10 9.81 -7.05
N LEU A 34 -30.02 8.83 -6.93
CA LEU A 34 -31.07 8.79 -5.93
C LEU A 34 -30.54 8.38 -4.54
N LEU A 35 -29.33 7.84 -4.47
CA LEU A 35 -28.64 7.59 -3.21
C LEU A 35 -28.10 8.92 -2.67
N PRO A 36 -28.09 9.12 -1.33
CA PRO A 36 -27.41 10.26 -0.73
C PRO A 36 -25.98 10.34 -1.27
N PRO A 37 -25.48 11.53 -1.65
CA PRO A 37 -24.12 11.65 -2.12
C PRO A 37 -23.17 11.15 -1.04
N GLU A 38 -22.35 10.15 -1.37
CA GLU A 38 -21.29 9.64 -0.51
C GLU A 38 -20.31 10.78 -0.21
N SER A 39 -20.49 11.44 0.94
CA SER A 39 -19.68 12.59 1.38
C SER A 39 -18.44 12.17 2.17
N CYS A 40 -18.26 10.88 2.40
CA CYS A 40 -17.16 10.38 3.20
C CYS A 40 -15.84 10.50 2.44
N ARG A 41 -14.83 11.14 3.04
CA ARG A 41 -13.47 11.27 2.46
C ARG A 41 -12.47 10.27 3.06
N ARG A 42 -12.96 9.33 3.87
CA ARG A 42 -12.14 8.32 4.56
C ARG A 42 -12.08 7.06 3.72
N LEU A 43 -10.93 6.39 3.77
CA LEU A 43 -10.72 5.14 3.08
C LEU A 43 -11.51 4.01 3.77
N HIS A 44 -12.45 3.40 3.05
CA HIS A 44 -13.31 2.32 3.56
C HIS A 44 -12.64 0.95 3.35
N LEU A 45 -11.65 0.65 4.18
CA LEU A 45 -10.92 -0.62 4.14
C LEU A 45 -10.68 -1.18 5.54
N CYS A 46 -10.36 -2.46 5.59
CA CYS A 46 -9.86 -3.09 6.80
C CYS A 46 -8.45 -2.57 7.13
N ASP A 47 -8.34 -1.74 8.16
CA ASP A 47 -7.06 -1.24 8.66
C ASP A 47 -6.09 -2.38 9.04
N ARG A 48 -6.60 -3.47 9.62
CA ARG A 48 -5.78 -4.65 9.92
C ARG A 48 -5.25 -5.32 8.64
N TYR A 49 -6.01 -5.31 7.56
CA TYR A 49 -5.58 -5.88 6.28
C TYR A 49 -4.48 -5.03 5.66
N LEU A 50 -4.67 -3.70 5.64
CA LEU A 50 -3.64 -2.75 5.20
C LEU A 50 -2.33 -2.90 6.00
N LYS A 51 -2.44 -3.23 7.29
CA LYS A 51 -1.28 -3.47 8.18
C LYS A 51 -0.72 -4.90 8.12
N GLY A 52 -1.35 -5.81 7.36
CA GLY A 52 -0.94 -7.22 7.27
C GLY A 52 -1.22 -8.05 8.53
N THR A 53 -2.10 -7.60 9.42
CA THR A 53 -2.45 -8.29 10.68
C THR A 53 -3.86 -8.87 10.69
N CYS A 54 -4.62 -8.71 9.61
CA CYS A 54 -5.94 -9.33 9.46
C CYS A 54 -5.79 -10.84 9.26
N ARG A 55 -6.55 -11.63 10.03
CA ARG A 55 -6.60 -13.10 9.93
C ARG A 55 -7.88 -13.62 9.28
N ALA A 56 -8.79 -12.72 8.89
CA ALA A 56 -10.01 -13.10 8.20
C ALA A 56 -9.66 -13.33 6.72
N GLU A 57 -9.48 -14.60 6.35
CA GLU A 57 -9.25 -15.00 4.96
C GLU A 57 -10.55 -14.91 4.15
N VAL A 58 -11.69 -15.20 4.78
CA VAL A 58 -13.04 -15.10 4.20
C VAL A 58 -13.97 -14.42 5.21
N GLY A 59 -14.89 -13.57 4.72
CA GLY A 59 -15.95 -12.99 5.55
C GLY A 59 -15.50 -11.87 6.51
N CYS A 60 -14.45 -11.13 6.17
CA CYS A 60 -14.08 -9.96 6.95
C CYS A 60 -15.21 -8.90 6.90
N PRO A 61 -15.65 -8.32 8.03
CA PRO A 61 -16.70 -7.29 8.05
C PRO A 61 -16.26 -5.94 7.43
N ARG A 62 -15.03 -5.85 6.92
CA ARG A 62 -14.45 -4.68 6.29
C ARG A 62 -13.84 -5.10 4.96
N SER A 63 -13.98 -4.27 3.93
CA SER A 63 -13.43 -4.56 2.60
C SER A 63 -11.91 -4.72 2.63
N HIS A 64 -11.42 -5.70 1.87
CA HIS A 64 -10.01 -5.92 1.56
C HIS A 64 -9.66 -5.50 0.12
N ASP A 65 -10.63 -4.97 -0.63
CA ASP A 65 -10.45 -4.61 -2.03
C ASP A 65 -10.25 -3.10 -2.20
N LEU A 66 -9.09 -2.74 -2.75
CA LEU A 66 -8.70 -1.36 -3.06
C LEU A 66 -9.38 -0.79 -4.31
N PHE A 67 -9.95 -1.66 -5.16
CA PHE A 67 -10.59 -1.28 -6.42
C PHE A 67 -12.10 -1.09 -6.31
N GLU A 68 -12.66 -1.32 -5.12
CA GLU A 68 -14.04 -0.94 -4.81
C GLU A 68 -14.29 0.55 -5.10
N PRO A 69 -15.51 0.95 -5.54
CA PRO A 69 -15.78 2.30 -6.05
C PRO A 69 -15.36 3.42 -5.09
N HIS A 70 -15.59 3.24 -3.78
CA HIS A 70 -15.28 4.25 -2.78
C HIS A 70 -13.78 4.36 -2.45
N PRO A 71 -13.06 3.27 -2.11
CA PRO A 71 -11.60 3.30 -1.97
C PRO A 71 -10.87 3.83 -3.21
N LEU A 72 -11.24 3.37 -4.40
CA LEU A 72 -10.62 3.77 -5.66
C LEU A 72 -10.76 5.28 -5.88
N LYS A 73 -12.00 5.81 -5.77
CA LYS A 73 -12.27 7.25 -5.88
C LYS A 73 -11.48 8.05 -4.85
N THR A 74 -11.48 7.61 -3.59
CA THR A 74 -10.75 8.30 -2.51
C THR A 74 -9.24 8.35 -2.77
N LEU A 75 -8.66 7.31 -3.38
CA LEU A 75 -7.23 7.27 -3.73
C LEU A 75 -6.91 8.15 -4.94
N GLN A 76 -7.77 8.15 -5.96
CA GLN A 76 -7.64 9.01 -7.14
C GLN A 76 -7.77 10.49 -6.78
N GLU A 77 -8.71 10.86 -5.91
CA GLU A 77 -8.85 12.22 -5.39
C GLU A 77 -7.60 12.70 -4.62
N ARG A 78 -6.78 11.76 -4.13
CA ARG A 78 -5.48 12.00 -3.49
C ARG A 78 -4.30 11.91 -4.47
N GLN A 79 -4.58 11.91 -5.77
CA GLN A 79 -3.58 11.88 -6.84
C GLN A 79 -2.76 10.58 -6.89
N VAL A 80 -3.32 9.45 -6.43
CA VAL A 80 -2.70 8.14 -6.62
C VAL A 80 -3.07 7.59 -8.01
N PRO A 81 -2.10 7.35 -8.91
CA PRO A 81 -2.36 6.72 -10.21
C PRO A 81 -2.88 5.28 -10.05
N ASN A 82 -3.80 4.87 -10.92
CA ASN A 82 -4.42 3.53 -10.87
C ASN A 82 -3.39 2.39 -10.88
N GLU A 83 -2.33 2.55 -11.66
CA GLU A 83 -1.23 1.59 -11.79
C GLU A 83 -0.51 1.34 -10.45
N LEU A 84 -0.48 2.34 -9.57
CA LEU A 84 0.19 2.24 -8.27
C LEU A 84 -0.71 1.71 -7.16
N ILE A 85 -2.03 1.63 -7.37
CA ILE A 85 -2.98 1.19 -6.33
C ILE A 85 -2.69 -0.24 -5.88
N GLY A 86 -2.39 -1.14 -6.82
CA GLY A 86 -2.01 -2.53 -6.50
C GLY A 86 -0.74 -2.63 -5.65
N SER A 87 0.19 -1.68 -5.81
CA SER A 87 1.46 -1.61 -5.09
C SER A 87 1.32 -1.10 -3.66
N LEU A 88 0.20 -0.46 -3.30
CA LEU A 88 0.01 0.12 -1.97
C LEU A 88 0.07 -0.93 -0.85
N LEU A 89 -0.49 -2.13 -1.05
CA LEU A 89 -0.47 -3.18 -0.02
C LEU A 89 0.95 -3.63 0.35
N PRO A 90 1.81 -4.02 -0.61
CA PRO A 90 3.23 -4.25 -0.34
C PRO A 90 3.91 -3.07 0.34
N ILE A 91 3.67 -1.83 -0.12
CA ILE A 91 4.28 -0.62 0.46
C ILE A 91 3.89 -0.45 1.92
N PHE A 92 2.61 -0.58 2.26
CA PHE A 92 2.14 -0.47 3.65
C PHE A 92 2.73 -1.57 4.54
N LYS A 93 2.80 -2.81 4.04
CA LYS A 93 3.46 -3.92 4.76
C LYS A 93 4.94 -3.62 5.00
N ASN A 94 5.65 -3.10 4.00
CA ASN A 94 7.04 -2.69 4.12
C ASN A 94 7.21 -1.59 5.17
N ILE A 95 6.39 -0.53 5.14
CA ILE A 95 6.40 0.54 6.14
C ILE A 95 6.20 -0.03 7.57
N GLN A 96 5.32 -1.03 7.74
CA GLN A 96 5.10 -1.65 9.05
C GLN A 96 6.28 -2.51 9.51
N ALA A 97 6.91 -3.27 8.61
CA ALA A 97 8.13 -4.01 8.91
C ALA A 97 9.25 -3.07 9.36
N MET A 98 9.39 -1.93 8.70
CA MET A 98 10.34 -0.88 9.08
C MET A 98 10.03 -0.34 10.47
N LYS A 99 8.76 -0.05 10.79
CA LYS A 99 8.34 0.44 12.12
C LYS A 99 8.62 -0.56 13.25
N THR A 100 8.21 -1.80 13.10
CA THR A 100 8.33 -2.86 14.13
C THR A 100 9.77 -3.29 14.40
N SER A 101 10.64 -3.24 13.39
CA SER A 101 12.06 -3.59 13.54
C SER A 101 12.86 -2.66 14.46
N GLY A 102 12.33 -1.47 14.77
CA GLY A 102 12.96 -0.55 15.74
C GLY A 102 12.63 -0.84 17.21
N ASN A 103 11.69 -1.76 17.50
CA ASN A 103 11.23 -2.01 18.88
C ASN A 103 11.80 -3.29 19.48
N LYS A 104 12.52 -4.10 18.69
CA LYS A 104 13.30 -5.22 19.21
C LYS A 104 14.69 -4.70 19.55
N GLN A 105 14.85 -4.15 20.76
CA GLN A 105 16.18 -4.15 21.37
C GLN A 105 16.68 -5.60 21.35
N PRO A 106 17.94 -5.85 20.95
CA PRO A 106 18.55 -7.13 21.27
C PRO A 106 18.61 -7.20 22.79
N THR A 107 17.78 -8.07 23.36
CA THR A 107 17.95 -8.50 24.74
C THR A 107 19.35 -9.08 24.83
N HIS A 108 20.24 -8.36 25.53
CA HIS A 108 21.51 -8.90 25.99
C HIS A 108 21.19 -10.04 26.98
N ALA A 109 20.99 -11.25 26.47
CA ALA A 109 21.01 -12.48 27.23
C ALA A 109 21.92 -13.47 26.48
N GLY A 110 22.89 -14.03 27.21
CA GLY A 110 24.14 -14.64 26.73
C GLY A 110 24.01 -15.75 25.67
N HIS A 111 25.01 -15.81 24.78
CA HIS A 111 26.07 -16.84 24.75
C HIS A 111 25.58 -18.05 23.93
N GLU A 112 26.21 -18.42 22.81
CA GLU A 112 27.54 -19.01 22.78
C GLU A 112 28.09 -19.07 21.32
N SER A 113 29.38 -18.74 21.17
CA SER A 113 30.42 -19.23 20.23
C SER A 113 30.03 -19.80 18.85
N THR A 114 30.69 -19.54 17.73
CA THR A 114 32.04 -19.05 17.44
C THR A 114 32.10 -18.91 15.92
N THR A 115 32.20 -17.71 15.39
CA THR A 115 33.05 -17.42 14.22
C THR A 115 33.38 -15.93 14.29
N ARG A 116 34.66 -15.61 14.46
CA ARG A 116 35.15 -14.26 14.19
C ARG A 116 34.93 -14.02 12.70
N LYS A 117 33.82 -13.39 12.30
CA LYS A 117 33.77 -12.80 10.96
C LYS A 117 34.91 -11.79 10.90
N ALA A 118 35.79 -11.99 9.92
CA ALA A 118 36.84 -11.05 9.53
C ALA A 118 36.29 -9.60 9.47
N PRO A 119 37.14 -8.56 9.48
CA PRO A 119 36.72 -7.18 9.20
C PRO A 119 36.23 -7.08 7.75
N GLY A 120 35.02 -7.57 7.50
CA GLY A 120 34.62 -8.05 6.20
C GLY A 120 33.13 -7.82 5.99
N LYS A 121 32.86 -6.74 5.24
CA LYS A 121 31.60 -6.36 4.60
C LYS A 121 30.37 -6.35 5.52
N LYS A 122 29.90 -5.15 5.84
CA LYS A 122 28.61 -4.96 6.49
C LYS A 122 27.51 -5.42 5.51
N THR A 123 26.88 -6.56 5.78
CA THR A 123 25.91 -7.19 4.88
C THR A 123 24.48 -6.69 5.07
N GLU A 124 24.22 -5.95 6.15
CA GLU A 124 22.89 -5.45 6.48
C GLU A 124 22.94 -3.94 6.72
N ILE A 125 21.92 -3.23 6.21
CA ILE A 125 21.73 -1.81 6.48
C ILE A 125 21.20 -1.62 7.91
N CYS A 126 21.78 -0.65 8.62
CA CYS A 126 21.39 -0.31 9.97
C CYS A 126 20.05 0.46 9.98
N MET A 127 18.98 -0.25 10.31
CA MET A 127 17.63 0.36 10.45
C MET A 127 17.59 1.52 11.45
N TYR A 128 18.37 1.42 12.53
CA TYR A 128 18.44 2.46 13.55
C TYR A 128 19.16 3.72 13.04
N PHE A 129 20.12 3.58 12.11
CA PHE A 129 20.78 4.73 11.51
C PHE A 129 19.83 5.49 10.59
N ILE A 130 19.07 4.78 9.74
CA ILE A 130 18.03 5.36 8.88
C ILE A 130 17.00 6.13 9.71
N LYS A 131 16.65 5.62 10.90
CA LYS A 131 15.73 6.28 11.84
C LYS A 131 16.40 7.33 12.76
N SER A 132 17.68 7.62 12.55
CA SER A 132 18.46 8.56 13.37
C SER A 132 18.52 8.21 14.86
N SER A 133 18.41 6.93 15.21
CA SER A 133 18.39 6.42 16.60
C SER A 133 19.51 5.41 16.89
N CYS A 134 20.49 5.26 15.99
CA CYS A 134 21.65 4.38 16.20
C CYS A 134 22.59 4.96 17.26
N LYS A 135 22.97 4.16 18.24
CA LYS A 135 23.90 4.56 19.33
C LYS A 135 25.31 4.01 19.13
N GLN A 136 25.49 3.11 18.16
CA GLN A 136 26.73 2.38 17.92
C GLN A 136 27.75 3.18 17.08
N GLY A 137 27.32 4.26 16.42
CA GLY A 137 28.19 5.10 15.59
C GLY A 137 28.98 4.28 14.57
N ASP A 138 30.25 4.63 14.34
CA ASP A 138 31.10 3.93 13.37
C ASP A 138 31.42 2.48 13.74
N LYS A 139 31.27 2.13 15.03
CA LYS A 139 31.45 0.77 15.55
C LYS A 139 30.24 -0.13 15.25
N CYS A 140 29.21 0.40 14.57
CA CYS A 140 28.07 -0.40 14.16
C CYS A 140 28.50 -1.48 13.16
N TRP A 141 28.15 -2.73 13.50
CA TRP A 141 28.39 -3.90 12.66
C TRP A 141 27.47 -3.95 11.42
N LYS A 142 26.49 -3.03 11.34
CA LYS A 142 25.60 -2.80 10.19
C LYS A 142 26.01 -1.54 9.43
N GLU A 143 25.71 -1.50 8.12
CA GLU A 143 26.04 -0.39 7.22
C GLU A 143 25.23 0.86 7.59
N HIS A 144 25.91 2.00 7.70
CA HIS A 144 25.27 3.30 7.87
C HIS A 144 25.15 3.97 6.52
N CYS A 145 23.97 3.92 5.93
CA CYS A 145 23.64 4.63 4.70
C CYS A 145 22.34 5.40 4.90
N LYS A 146 22.20 6.52 4.17
CA LYS A 146 21.03 7.40 4.30
C LYS A 146 19.76 6.82 3.65
N LEU A 147 19.91 5.84 2.77
CA LEU A 147 18.80 5.18 2.09
C LEU A 147 18.49 3.81 2.71
N PRO A 148 17.22 3.35 2.64
CA PRO A 148 16.82 2.01 3.05
C PRO A 148 17.24 0.91 2.07
N TYR A 149 17.81 1.28 0.92
CA TYR A 149 18.30 0.40 -0.13
C TYR A 149 19.74 0.78 -0.49
N LYS A 150 20.45 -0.16 -1.11
CA LYS A 150 21.79 0.05 -1.66
C LYS A 150 21.86 -0.54 -3.07
N TRP A 151 22.17 0.30 -4.04
CA TRP A 151 22.37 -0.04 -5.44
C TRP A 151 23.75 -0.67 -5.64
N GLU A 152 23.76 -1.90 -6.15
CA GLU A 152 24.95 -2.70 -6.42
C GLU A 152 24.87 -3.30 -7.84
N VAL A 153 26.02 -3.42 -8.50
CA VAL A 153 26.16 -4.06 -9.82
C VAL A 153 26.88 -5.39 -9.68
N LYS A 154 26.41 -6.42 -10.40
CA LYS A 154 27.04 -7.74 -10.43
C LYS A 154 28.16 -7.76 -11.47
N SER A 155 29.40 -7.83 -11.01
CA SER A 155 30.59 -7.97 -11.86
C SER A 155 31.27 -9.32 -11.59
N GLY A 156 31.21 -10.23 -12.57
CA GLY A 156 31.74 -11.60 -12.42
C GLY A 156 31.09 -12.35 -11.25
N ASN A 157 31.91 -12.71 -10.25
CA ASN A 157 31.49 -13.46 -9.06
C ASN A 157 31.05 -12.59 -7.86
N GLY A 158 30.99 -11.26 -8.00
CA GLY A 158 30.71 -10.36 -6.87
C GLY A 158 29.71 -9.25 -7.17
N TRP A 159 29.10 -8.73 -6.10
CA TRP A 159 28.37 -7.47 -6.11
C TRP A 159 29.30 -6.34 -5.68
N SER A 160 29.27 -5.23 -6.42
CA SER A 160 30.01 -4.01 -6.12
C SER A 160 29.05 -2.83 -6.03
N ALA A 161 29.19 -2.02 -4.99
CA ALA A 161 28.35 -0.84 -4.80
C ALA A 161 28.55 0.16 -5.95
N LEU A 162 27.47 0.68 -6.50
CA LEU A 162 27.53 1.76 -7.48
C LEU A 162 27.89 3.08 -6.77
N PRO A 163 28.71 3.95 -7.37
CA PRO A 163 28.87 5.31 -6.89
C PRO A 163 27.52 6.04 -6.96
N GLU A 164 27.31 7.07 -6.14
CA GLU A 164 26.13 7.95 -6.19
C GLU A 164 24.76 7.26 -6.00
N ASN A 165 24.69 6.31 -5.07
CA ASN A 165 23.45 5.62 -4.66
C ASN A 165 22.22 6.54 -4.48
N GLU A 166 22.41 7.76 -3.93
CA GLU A 166 21.33 8.75 -3.74
C GLU A 166 20.78 9.33 -5.05
N ASN A 167 21.65 9.55 -6.04
CA ASN A 167 21.23 10.09 -7.33
C ASN A 167 20.57 8.99 -8.17
N ILE A 168 21.10 7.75 -8.11
CA ILE A 168 20.50 6.58 -8.76
C ILE A 168 19.08 6.34 -8.22
N GLU A 169 18.90 6.34 -6.90
CA GLU A 169 17.58 6.18 -6.29
C GLU A 169 16.61 7.30 -6.69
N ARG A 170 17.10 8.56 -6.69
CA ARG A 170 16.28 9.73 -7.06
C ARG A 170 15.80 9.65 -8.49
N ASP A 171 16.70 9.28 -9.39
CA ASP A 171 16.37 9.08 -10.79
C ASP A 171 15.37 7.93 -10.90
N PHE A 172 15.69 6.75 -10.37
CA PHE A 172 14.82 5.57 -10.44
C PHE A 172 13.40 5.82 -9.91
N CYS A 173 13.24 6.65 -8.88
CA CYS A 173 11.94 7.00 -8.30
C CYS A 173 11.21 8.14 -9.01
N ASP A 174 11.78 8.74 -10.06
CA ASP A 174 11.12 9.81 -10.83
C ASP A 174 10.09 9.21 -11.79
N PRO A 175 8.77 9.42 -11.55
CA PRO A 175 7.72 8.86 -12.40
C PRO A 175 7.71 9.46 -13.82
N SER A 176 8.41 10.57 -14.05
CA SER A 176 8.57 11.14 -15.40
C SER A 176 9.62 10.41 -16.23
N LYS A 177 10.49 9.61 -15.59
CA LYS A 177 11.50 8.80 -16.25
C LYS A 177 10.93 7.40 -16.47
N ASP A 178 10.67 7.08 -17.73
CA ASP A 178 10.11 5.79 -18.12
C ASP A 178 11.22 4.74 -18.17
N TYR A 179 11.38 4.00 -17.07
CA TYR A 179 12.30 2.85 -16.97
C TYR A 179 11.65 1.57 -17.47
N ARG A 180 10.93 1.62 -18.59
CA ARG A 180 10.56 0.39 -19.30
C ARG A 180 11.85 -0.27 -19.77
N CYS A 181 12.15 -1.44 -19.20
CA CYS A 181 13.25 -2.29 -19.64
C CYS A 181 13.15 -2.46 -21.17
N ALA A 182 14.07 -1.84 -21.91
CA ALA A 182 14.30 -2.20 -23.29
C ALA A 182 14.79 -3.65 -23.28
N GLU A 183 13.90 -4.57 -23.66
CA GLU A 183 14.23 -5.95 -23.96
C GLU A 183 15.39 -5.95 -24.99
N HIS A 184 16.52 -6.54 -24.60
CA HIS A 184 17.56 -7.00 -25.52
C HIS A 184 17.66 -8.52 -25.37
#